data_AF-A0A5P3AZF7-F1
#
_entry.id   AF-A0A5P3AZF7-F1
#
_cell.length_a   1.000
_cell.length_b   1.000
_cell.length_c   1.000
_cell.angle_alpha   90.00
_cell.angle_beta   90.00
_cell.angle_gamma   90.00
#
_symmetry.space_group_name_H-M   'P 1'
#
loop_
_entity.id
_entity.type
_entity.pdbx_description
1 polymer ?
#
loop_
_entity_poly.entity_id
_entity_poly.type
_entity_poly.pdbx_seq_one_letter_code
_entity_poly.pdbx_strand_id
1 'polypeptide(L)'
;MINFIERIKDYFTRKDCADMAICAWKSANEEVYADFCKRMDAIGKGDLSILMDIYQMMRECTPPEALLLYNWLSDFMNGKDIQNIANQQWAGKYTDIIAQCITNKRLWIGVNVKTGTVELLTSPKSELLMVHFETPFEIWNRLPQETRSYLTGQLDVLMKNSKGCYLLSKLERKMVYQSLTYISRIIFLSHAVFVGEVMANLYDYVMEKKEILAYCMYYFVISDHGLSRMAKLLDRLLNSGEVDHGDMLLVKSCVALLVHKSIEMGTESKAGWEGTAEVCNPEIWKEVMFALRKVKGRRGNKKVMQSLDDILVGDKERIKQGIRSFLEENTEDISLAYLLKALVKAGRMKASIRYMTFHRAIEQFSQQHYGHDIPQKRYGEIKDMVLDLPQRGNSFVKAKRIIDRWTDHFIKNG
;
A
#
# COMPACT_ATOMS: atom_id res chain seq x y z
N MET A 1 11.45 1.37 13.34
CA MET A 1 10.07 1.88 13.41
C MET A 1 9.18 0.66 13.58
N ILE A 2 8.36 0.65 14.62
CA ILE A 2 7.46 -0.44 14.98
C ILE A 2 6.54 -0.71 13.79
N ASN A 3 6.38 -1.99 13.42
CA ASN A 3 5.47 -2.37 12.37
C ASN A 3 4.03 -2.13 12.85
N PHE A 4 3.45 -0.97 12.53
CA PHE A 4 2.07 -0.62 12.92
C PHE A 4 1.08 -1.71 12.48
N ILE A 5 1.38 -2.37 11.36
CA ILE A 5 0.67 -3.54 10.84
C ILE A 5 0.62 -4.69 11.87
N GLU A 6 1.72 -4.98 12.56
CA GLU A 6 1.78 -6.06 13.57
C GLU A 6 0.97 -5.74 14.83
N ARG A 7 0.59 -4.47 15.03
CA ARG A 7 -0.21 -4.01 16.17
C ARG A 7 -1.71 -3.94 15.87
N ILE A 8 -2.11 -4.01 14.60
CA ILE A 8 -3.52 -4.05 14.22
C ILE A 8 -4.00 -5.49 14.28
N LYS A 9 -4.83 -5.79 15.29
CA LYS A 9 -5.52 -7.07 15.38
C LYS A 9 -6.34 -7.32 14.11
N ASP A 10 -6.21 -8.51 13.55
CA ASP A 10 -6.89 -8.95 12.33
C ASP A 10 -6.56 -8.12 11.08
N TYR A 11 -5.40 -7.45 11.05
CA TYR A 11 -4.97 -6.63 9.91
C TYR A 11 -5.11 -7.36 8.58
N PHE A 12 -4.59 -8.59 8.48
CA PHE A 12 -4.62 -9.36 7.24
C PHE A 12 -6.05 -9.65 6.80
N THR A 13 -6.93 -10.04 7.74
CA THR A 13 -8.35 -10.26 7.43
C THR A 13 -9.03 -8.99 6.96
N ARG A 14 -8.82 -7.86 7.65
CA ARG A 14 -9.40 -6.56 7.25
C ARG A 14 -8.89 -6.11 5.90
N LYS A 15 -7.60 -6.31 5.63
CA LYS A 15 -6.99 -6.04 4.33
C LYS A 15 -7.60 -6.91 3.25
N ASP A 16 -7.72 -8.22 3.47
CA ASP A 16 -8.32 -9.14 2.50
C ASP A 16 -9.77 -8.72 2.17
N CYS A 17 -10.56 -8.31 3.16
CA CYS A 17 -11.89 -7.74 2.96
C CYS A 17 -11.89 -6.47 2.11
N ALA A 18 -10.98 -5.53 2.39
CA ALA A 18 -10.84 -4.29 1.64
C ALA A 18 -10.39 -4.56 0.19
N ASP A 19 -9.37 -5.40 -0.01
CA ASP A 19 -8.87 -5.81 -1.32
C ASP A 19 -10.02 -6.41 -2.15
N MET A 20 -10.86 -7.27 -1.56
CA MET A 20 -12.04 -7.84 -2.23
C MET A 20 -13.08 -6.79 -2.61
N ALA A 21 -13.43 -5.89 -1.70
CA ALA A 21 -14.42 -4.84 -1.94
C ALA A 21 -13.97 -3.90 -3.08
N ILE A 22 -12.69 -3.54 -3.09
CA ILE A 22 -12.11 -2.68 -4.12
C ILE A 22 -12.02 -3.41 -5.46
N CYS A 23 -11.69 -4.70 -5.49
CA CYS A 23 -11.73 -5.50 -6.72
C CYS A 23 -13.15 -5.57 -7.31
N ALA A 24 -14.17 -5.82 -6.47
CA ALA A 24 -15.56 -5.82 -6.92
C ALA A 24 -15.99 -4.46 -7.46
N TRP A 25 -15.61 -3.38 -6.78
CA TRP A 25 -15.84 -2.02 -7.25
C TRP A 25 -15.17 -1.76 -8.60
N LYS A 26 -13.88 -2.14 -8.78
CA LYS A 26 -13.16 -1.97 -10.05
C LYS A 26 -13.87 -2.72 -11.18
N SER A 27 -14.34 -3.95 -10.95
CA SER A 27 -15.05 -4.73 -11.97
C SER A 27 -16.38 -4.10 -12.40
N ALA A 28 -17.03 -3.35 -11.50
CA ALA A 28 -18.23 -2.60 -11.83
C ALA A 28 -17.94 -1.22 -12.48
N ASN A 29 -16.69 -0.74 -12.42
CA ASN A 29 -16.28 0.60 -12.83
C ASN A 29 -15.06 0.54 -13.77
N GLU A 30 -15.04 -0.40 -14.72
CA GLU A 30 -13.86 -0.67 -15.55
C GLU A 30 -13.42 0.54 -16.38
N GLU A 31 -14.36 1.28 -16.95
CA GLU A 31 -14.07 2.46 -17.76
C GLU A 31 -13.41 3.57 -16.94
N VAL A 32 -13.88 3.77 -15.71
CA VAL A 32 -13.33 4.77 -14.77
C VAL A 32 -11.90 4.42 -14.39
N TYR A 33 -11.63 3.15 -14.09
CA TYR A 33 -10.28 2.70 -13.78
C TYR A 33 -9.35 2.75 -15.00
N ALA A 34 -9.87 2.43 -16.19
CA ALA A 34 -9.11 2.53 -17.43
C ALA A 34 -8.70 3.98 -17.74
N ASP A 35 -9.58 4.96 -17.52
CA ASP A 35 -9.25 6.38 -17.65
C ASP A 35 -8.18 6.81 -16.65
N PHE A 36 -8.32 6.40 -15.38
CA PHE A 36 -7.28 6.64 -14.37
C PHE A 36 -5.90 6.11 -14.82
N CYS A 37 -5.84 4.86 -15.29
CA CYS A 37 -4.59 4.27 -15.80
C CYS A 37 -4.03 5.04 -17.00
N LYS A 38 -4.88 5.45 -17.94
CA LYS A 38 -4.48 6.26 -19.09
C LYS A 38 -3.85 7.59 -18.66
N ARG A 39 -4.44 8.27 -17.66
CA ARG A 39 -3.90 9.52 -17.11
C ARG A 39 -2.59 9.31 -16.36
N MET A 40 -2.45 8.21 -15.61
CA MET A 40 -1.18 7.83 -14.98
C MET A 40 -0.07 7.59 -16.00
N ASP A 41 -0.36 6.91 -17.11
CA ASP A 41 0.64 6.66 -18.16
C ASP A 41 1.01 7.93 -18.95
N ALA A 42 0.11 8.93 -18.97
CA ALA A 42 0.33 10.23 -19.61
C ALA A 42 1.31 11.13 -18.84
N ILE A 43 1.59 10.86 -17.56
CA ILE A 43 2.59 11.59 -16.76
C ILE A 43 3.95 11.60 -17.47
N GLY A 44 4.37 10.45 -18.02
CA GLY A 44 5.64 10.35 -18.75
C GLY A 44 5.71 11.17 -20.04
N LYS A 45 4.57 11.74 -20.49
CA LYS A 45 4.46 12.64 -21.64
C LYS A 45 4.24 14.10 -21.23
N GLY A 46 4.32 14.41 -19.93
CA GLY A 46 4.16 15.75 -19.37
C GLY A 46 2.74 16.11 -18.92
N ASP A 47 1.76 15.21 -19.03
CA ASP A 47 0.42 15.46 -18.48
C ASP A 47 0.40 15.16 -16.98
N LEU A 48 0.44 16.21 -16.17
CA LEU A 48 0.46 16.12 -14.71
C LEU A 48 -0.94 16.21 -14.08
N SER A 49 -2.01 16.20 -14.87
CA SER A 49 -3.38 16.43 -14.37
C SER A 49 -3.76 15.45 -13.25
N ILE A 50 -3.43 14.17 -13.38
CA ILE A 50 -3.75 13.17 -12.36
C ILE A 50 -2.93 13.39 -11.08
N LEU A 51 -1.70 13.88 -11.19
CA LEU A 51 -0.89 14.22 -10.01
C LEU A 51 -1.49 15.43 -9.29
N MET A 52 -2.05 16.40 -10.02
CA MET A 52 -2.77 17.53 -9.43
C MET A 52 -4.02 17.07 -8.68
N ASP A 53 -4.80 16.14 -9.23
CA ASP A 53 -5.97 15.57 -8.56
C ASP A 53 -5.56 14.82 -7.28
N ILE A 54 -4.50 14.00 -7.34
CA ILE A 54 -3.97 13.28 -6.18
C ILE A 54 -3.47 14.27 -5.11
N TYR A 55 -2.77 15.33 -5.53
CA TYR A 55 -2.31 16.36 -4.61
C TYR A 55 -3.47 17.10 -3.94
N GLN A 56 -4.50 17.44 -4.70
CA GLN A 56 -5.71 18.08 -4.19
C GLN A 56 -6.42 17.19 -3.17
N MET A 57 -6.58 15.90 -3.46
CA MET A 57 -7.11 14.92 -2.50
C MET A 57 -6.28 14.90 -1.19
N MET A 58 -4.95 14.83 -1.31
CA MET A 58 -4.07 14.83 -0.13
C MET A 58 -4.16 16.14 0.66
N ARG A 59 -4.33 17.27 -0.02
CA ARG A 59 -4.54 18.58 0.59
C ARG A 59 -5.85 18.64 1.35
N GLU A 60 -6.93 18.07 0.83
CA GLU A 60 -8.23 17.97 1.52
C GLU A 60 -8.18 17.07 2.76
N CYS A 61 -7.28 16.07 2.75
CA CYS A 61 -7.02 15.26 3.93
C CYS A 61 -6.14 15.97 4.97
N THR A 62 -5.44 17.04 4.58
CA THR A 62 -4.47 17.72 5.45
C THR A 62 -5.17 18.70 6.39
N PRO A 63 -4.94 18.62 7.72
CA PRO A 63 -5.59 19.52 8.66
C PRO A 63 -5.15 20.98 8.48
N PRO A 64 -6.02 21.96 8.77
CA PRO A 64 -5.71 23.39 8.61
C PRO A 64 -4.42 23.82 9.32
N GLU A 65 -4.16 23.30 10.51
CA GLU A 65 -2.94 23.58 11.30
C GLU A 65 -1.66 23.16 10.56
N ALA A 66 -1.71 22.03 9.84
CA ALA A 66 -0.58 21.58 9.03
C ALA A 66 -0.38 22.45 7.78
N LEU A 67 -1.48 22.85 7.12
CA LEU A 67 -1.41 23.75 5.97
C LEU A 67 -0.79 25.11 6.34
N LEU A 68 -1.13 25.65 7.52
CA LEU A 68 -0.51 26.88 8.04
C LEU A 68 1.00 26.71 8.21
N LEU A 69 1.45 25.61 8.82
CA LEU A 69 2.88 25.33 8.96
C LEU A 69 3.58 25.19 7.61
N TYR A 70 2.98 24.49 6.65
CA TYR A 70 3.57 24.26 5.33
C TYR A 70 3.65 25.54 4.50
N ASN A 71 2.61 26.38 4.54
CA ASN A 71 2.63 27.69 3.89
C ASN A 71 3.73 28.56 4.49
N TRP A 72 3.85 28.56 5.82
CA TRP A 72 4.91 29.29 6.51
C TRP A 72 6.31 28.80 6.12
N LEU A 73 6.54 27.49 6.11
CA LEU A 73 7.82 26.90 5.67
C LEU A 73 8.11 27.24 4.20
N SER A 74 7.10 27.23 3.34
CA SER A 74 7.23 27.60 1.93
C SER A 74 7.63 29.06 1.78
N ASP A 75 6.95 29.97 2.48
CA ASP A 75 7.29 31.40 2.45
C ASP A 75 8.70 31.66 3.00
N PHE A 76 9.10 30.93 4.06
CA PHE A 76 10.47 30.94 4.58
C PHE A 76 11.51 30.53 3.55
N MET A 77 11.31 29.37 2.92
CA MET A 77 12.23 28.83 1.93
C MET A 77 12.33 29.71 0.68
N ASN A 78 11.24 30.40 0.34
CA ASN A 78 11.18 31.34 -0.79
C ASN A 78 11.71 32.75 -0.44
N GLY A 79 12.25 32.95 0.77
CA GLY A 79 12.82 34.23 1.18
C GLY A 79 11.82 35.38 1.24
N LYS A 80 10.51 35.07 1.37
CA LYS A 80 9.48 36.09 1.58
C LYS A 80 9.63 36.67 2.99
N ASP A 81 9.13 37.88 3.19
CA ASP A 81 9.08 38.46 4.54
C ASP A 81 8.07 37.70 5.40
N ILE A 82 8.54 37.20 6.53
CA ILE A 82 7.77 36.33 7.41
C ILE A 82 7.37 37.14 8.62
N GLN A 83 6.09 37.46 8.71
CA GLN A 83 5.51 38.04 9.91
C GLN A 83 5.69 37.09 11.11
N ASN A 84 5.94 37.66 12.30
CA ASN A 84 6.36 36.94 13.51
C ASN A 84 5.51 35.69 13.83
N ILE A 85 6.13 34.50 13.72
CA ILE A 85 5.58 33.24 14.24
C ILE A 85 5.42 33.27 15.76
N ALA A 86 6.14 34.15 16.47
CA ALA A 86 6.10 34.23 17.92
C ALA A 86 4.68 34.46 18.48
N ASN A 87 3.77 35.04 17.69
CA ASN A 87 2.37 35.24 18.05
C ASN A 87 1.41 34.22 17.42
N GLN A 88 1.91 33.28 16.61
CA GLN A 88 1.13 32.24 15.96
C GLN A 88 1.37 30.90 16.63
N GLN A 89 0.29 30.18 16.96
CA GLN A 89 0.38 28.77 17.29
C GLN A 89 0.85 27.99 16.05
N TRP A 90 2.16 27.76 15.92
CA TRP A 90 2.78 27.16 14.73
C TRP A 90 2.33 25.72 14.44
N ALA A 91 1.71 25.05 15.41
CA ALA A 91 0.97 23.80 15.21
C ALA A 91 -0.47 23.89 15.71
N GLY A 92 -1.05 25.09 15.69
CA GLY A 92 -2.39 25.39 16.23
C GLY A 92 -2.56 24.85 17.65
N LYS A 93 -3.65 24.11 17.86
CA LYS A 93 -4.03 23.48 19.14
C LYS A 93 -2.96 22.54 19.74
N TYR A 94 -1.99 22.07 18.95
CA TYR A 94 -0.95 21.15 19.42
C TYR A 94 0.33 21.83 19.91
N THR A 95 0.45 23.15 19.75
CA THR A 95 1.66 23.90 20.10
C THR A 95 2.10 23.65 21.54
N ASP A 96 1.17 23.70 22.49
CA ASP A 96 1.45 23.51 23.92
C ASP A 96 1.86 22.07 24.25
N ILE A 97 1.22 21.07 23.64
CA ILE A 97 1.56 19.65 23.82
C ILE A 97 3.00 19.41 23.37
N ILE A 98 3.39 19.97 22.22
CA ILE A 98 4.75 19.80 21.69
C ILE A 98 5.77 20.54 22.57
N ALA A 99 5.46 21.76 23.00
CA ALA A 99 6.33 22.52 23.90
C ALA A 99 6.55 21.77 25.23
N GLN A 100 5.49 21.18 25.81
CA GLN A 100 5.60 20.37 27.02
C GLN A 100 6.43 19.10 26.81
N CYS A 101 6.28 18.41 25.68
CA CYS A 101 7.11 17.25 25.35
C CYS A 101 8.60 17.60 25.21
N ILE A 102 8.91 18.75 24.60
CA ILE A 102 10.30 19.21 24.43
C ILE A 102 10.92 19.62 25.77
N THR A 103 10.17 20.32 26.61
CA THR A 103 10.66 20.84 27.91
C THR A 103 10.75 19.73 28.96
N ASN A 104 9.75 18.85 29.04
CA ASN A 104 9.77 17.69 29.92
C ASN A 104 10.08 16.41 29.14
N LYS A 105 11.39 16.10 29.11
CA LYS A 105 11.99 14.95 28.42
C LYS A 105 11.45 13.57 28.82
N ARG A 106 10.63 13.46 29.88
CA ARG A 106 9.99 12.21 30.29
C ARG A 106 8.65 11.97 29.59
N LEU A 107 8.10 12.99 28.93
CA LEU A 107 6.78 12.93 28.32
C LEU A 107 6.84 12.42 26.88
N TRP A 108 5.78 11.72 26.51
CA TRP A 108 5.54 11.14 25.21
C TRP A 108 4.29 11.74 24.59
N ILE A 109 4.34 12.05 23.30
CA ILE A 109 3.18 12.35 22.50
C ILE A 109 2.61 11.02 22.00
N GLY A 110 1.40 10.70 22.43
CA GLY A 110 0.62 9.57 21.92
C GLY A 110 -0.40 10.06 20.91
N VAL A 111 -0.31 9.58 19.67
CA VAL A 111 -1.25 9.90 18.59
C VAL A 111 -2.14 8.69 18.33
N ASN A 112 -3.45 8.86 18.49
CA ASN A 112 -4.42 7.87 18.09
C ASN A 112 -4.73 8.05 16.60
N VAL A 113 -4.22 7.14 15.78
CA VAL A 113 -4.35 7.22 14.31
C VAL A 113 -5.79 6.98 13.84
N LYS A 114 -6.65 6.36 14.67
CA LYS A 114 -8.06 6.09 14.32
C LYS A 114 -8.95 7.30 14.57
N THR A 115 -8.72 8.02 15.68
CA THR A 115 -9.58 9.13 16.10
C THR A 115 -8.94 10.50 15.84
N GLY A 116 -7.68 10.54 15.44
CA GLY A 116 -6.90 11.78 15.31
C GLY A 116 -6.54 12.45 16.64
N THR A 117 -6.93 11.88 17.78
CA THR A 117 -6.69 12.50 19.09
C THR A 117 -5.22 12.39 19.49
N VAL A 118 -4.69 13.46 20.06
CA VAL A 118 -3.31 13.56 20.53
C VAL A 118 -3.33 13.80 22.04
N GLU A 119 -2.59 12.98 22.78
CA GLU A 119 -2.45 13.11 24.23
C GLU A 119 -0.99 13.08 24.65
N LEU A 120 -0.69 13.73 25.79
CA LEU A 120 0.63 13.74 26.41
C LEU A 120 0.65 12.71 27.54
N LEU A 121 1.65 11.83 27.53
CA LEU A 121 1.72 10.65 28.37
C LEU A 121 3.07 10.56 29.10
N THR A 122 3.06 9.96 30.30
CA THR A 122 4.28 9.69 31.07
C THR A 122 4.93 8.35 30.71
N SER A 123 4.24 7.49 29.96
CA SER A 123 4.72 6.19 29.50
C SER A 123 4.14 5.82 28.13
N PRO A 124 4.85 5.03 27.32
CA PRO A 124 4.37 4.63 26.00
C PRO A 124 3.22 3.62 26.08
N LYS A 125 2.19 3.83 25.24
CA LYS A 125 1.07 2.89 25.05
C LYS A 125 1.23 2.14 23.73
N SER A 126 0.93 0.86 23.71
CA SER A 126 1.10 0.00 22.51
C SER A 126 0.15 0.39 21.38
N GLU A 127 -1.05 0.88 21.68
CA GLU A 127 -2.12 1.16 20.72
C GLU A 127 -1.98 2.51 20.00
N LEU A 128 -1.07 3.36 20.48
CA LEU A 128 -0.85 4.70 19.93
C LEU A 128 0.44 4.75 19.11
N LEU A 129 0.49 5.67 18.16
CA LEU A 129 1.75 6.10 17.58
C LEU A 129 2.46 6.97 18.60
N MET A 130 3.54 6.44 19.17
CA MET A 130 4.30 7.09 20.23
C MET A 130 5.48 7.85 19.65
N VAL A 131 5.60 9.13 20.02
CA VAL A 131 6.70 10.01 19.66
C VAL A 131 7.21 10.72 20.91
N HIS A 132 8.51 10.89 21.03
CA HIS A 132 9.13 11.62 22.14
C HIS A 132 10.21 12.57 21.63
N PHE A 133 10.76 13.39 22.52
CA PHE A 133 11.68 14.46 22.13
C PHE A 133 12.99 13.98 21.46
N GLU A 134 13.44 12.73 21.68
CA GLU A 134 14.63 12.18 20.97
C GLU A 134 14.30 11.38 19.72
N THR A 135 13.02 11.12 19.43
CA THR A 135 12.60 10.40 18.21
C THR A 135 13.22 11.00 16.93
N PRO A 136 13.32 12.34 16.77
CA PRO A 136 14.03 12.93 15.63
C PRO A 136 15.50 12.46 15.50
N PHE A 137 16.24 12.29 16.60
CA PHE A 137 17.62 11.80 16.56
C PHE A 137 17.69 10.33 16.25
N GLU A 138 16.78 9.53 16.81
CA GLU A 138 16.73 8.11 16.47
C GLU A 138 16.50 7.91 14.97
N ILE A 139 15.65 8.75 14.37
CA ILE A 139 15.41 8.74 12.92
C ILE A 139 16.65 9.20 12.18
N TRP A 140 17.25 10.33 12.56
CA TRP A 140 18.49 10.83 11.98
C TRP A 140 19.58 9.75 11.96
N ASN A 141 19.81 9.07 13.09
CA ASN A 141 20.83 8.05 13.21
C ASN A 141 20.57 6.80 12.36
N ARG A 142 19.32 6.57 11.94
CA ARG A 142 18.92 5.48 11.05
C ARG A 142 18.93 5.87 9.58
N LEU A 143 19.09 7.14 9.24
CA LEU A 143 19.17 7.59 7.84
C LEU A 143 20.42 7.00 7.16
N PRO A 144 20.33 6.67 5.86
CA PRO A 144 21.48 6.28 5.06
C PRO A 144 22.62 7.29 5.17
N GLN A 145 23.87 6.81 5.09
CA GLN A 145 25.05 7.68 5.20
C GLN A 145 25.07 8.77 4.11
N GLU A 146 24.69 8.43 2.88
CA GLU A 146 24.59 9.38 1.77
C GLU A 146 23.60 10.50 2.09
N THR A 147 22.40 10.16 2.59
CA THR A 147 21.39 11.13 3.01
C THR A 147 21.88 12.05 4.13
N ARG A 148 22.52 11.50 5.15
CA ARG A 148 23.10 12.31 6.23
C ARG A 148 24.19 13.24 5.73
N SER A 149 25.02 12.76 4.82
CA SER A 149 26.13 13.54 4.24
C SER A 149 25.59 14.69 3.38
N TYR A 150 24.57 14.43 2.55
CA TYR A 150 23.89 15.44 1.76
C TYR A 150 23.25 16.52 2.65
N LEU A 151 22.45 16.13 3.65
CA LEU A 151 21.81 17.08 4.56
C LEU A 151 22.85 17.91 5.33
N THR A 152 23.96 17.29 5.76
CA THR A 152 25.07 18.02 6.40
C THR A 152 25.69 19.03 5.43
N GLY A 153 25.90 18.66 4.16
CA GLY A 153 26.40 19.55 3.12
C GLY A 153 25.46 20.73 2.84
N GLN A 154 24.15 20.48 2.76
CA GLN A 154 23.14 21.55 2.59
C GLN A 154 23.13 22.52 3.77
N LEU A 155 23.26 22.01 4.98
CA LEU A 155 23.43 22.86 6.17
C LEU A 155 24.71 23.70 6.09
N ASP A 156 25.82 23.14 5.62
CA ASP A 156 27.07 23.88 5.44
C ASP A 156 26.95 24.99 4.38
N VAL A 157 26.15 24.78 3.34
CA VAL A 157 25.83 25.80 2.33
C VAL A 157 24.95 26.89 2.95
N LEU A 158 23.87 26.54 3.66
CA LEU A 158 23.01 27.49 4.37
C LEU A 158 23.77 28.33 5.40
N MET A 159 24.82 27.77 5.99
CA MET A 159 25.67 28.50 6.91
C MET A 159 26.61 29.50 6.21
N LYS A 160 26.73 29.50 4.89
CA LYS A 160 27.59 30.40 4.09
C LYS A 160 26.75 31.42 3.32
N ASN A 161 27.23 32.66 3.21
CA ASN A 161 26.63 33.72 2.42
C ASN A 161 27.05 33.62 0.95
N SER A 162 26.48 34.46 0.09
CA SER A 162 26.78 34.53 -1.35
C SER A 162 28.24 34.86 -1.69
N LYS A 163 29.06 35.26 -0.70
CA LYS A 163 30.51 35.49 -0.82
C LYS A 163 31.35 34.35 -0.21
N GLY A 164 30.71 33.26 0.23
CA GLY A 164 31.36 32.13 0.90
C GLY A 164 31.73 32.36 2.37
N CYS A 165 31.43 33.53 2.95
CA CYS A 165 31.63 33.82 4.36
C CYS A 165 30.45 33.30 5.18
N TYR A 166 30.65 32.79 6.39
CA TYR A 166 29.53 32.28 7.18
C TYR A 166 28.43 33.36 7.39
N LEU A 167 27.18 33.11 6.97
CA LEU A 167 26.00 34.00 7.17
C LEU A 167 25.81 34.36 8.65
N LEU A 168 26.28 33.46 9.51
CA LEU A 168 26.24 33.53 10.96
C LEU A 168 27.65 33.66 11.54
N SER A 169 28.58 34.34 10.86
CA SER A 169 30.01 34.40 11.22
C SER A 169 30.31 34.86 12.65
N LYS A 170 29.34 35.51 13.32
CA LYS A 170 29.41 35.91 14.74
C LYS A 170 28.86 34.89 15.73
N LEU A 171 28.06 33.91 15.28
CA LEU A 171 27.56 32.82 16.11
C LEU A 171 28.51 31.63 16.02
N GLU A 172 28.86 31.05 17.16
CA GLU A 172 29.58 29.79 17.18
C GLU A 172 28.81 28.74 16.38
N ARG A 173 29.50 28.02 15.49
CA ARG A 173 28.95 26.93 14.68
C ARG A 173 28.08 25.97 15.51
N LYS A 174 28.48 25.71 16.75
CA LYS A 174 27.74 24.89 17.72
C LYS A 174 26.34 25.43 18.03
N MET A 175 26.19 26.75 18.22
CA MET A 175 24.90 27.37 18.47
C MET A 175 23.97 27.25 17.27
N VAL A 176 24.49 27.44 16.06
CA VAL A 176 23.73 27.29 14.81
C VAL A 176 23.19 25.87 14.65
N TYR A 177 24.04 24.85 14.83
CA TYR A 177 23.59 23.46 14.79
C TYR A 177 22.56 23.15 15.87
N GLN A 178 22.71 23.69 17.09
CA GLN A 178 21.73 23.52 18.16
C GLN A 178 20.38 24.14 17.80
N SER A 179 20.37 25.35 17.22
CA SER A 179 19.14 26.02 16.75
C SER A 179 18.46 25.23 15.63
N LEU A 180 19.21 24.79 14.62
CA LEU A 180 18.68 23.97 13.53
C LEU A 180 18.11 22.64 14.03
N THR A 181 18.84 22.00 14.95
CA THR A 181 18.38 20.76 15.58
C THR A 181 17.07 20.99 16.33
N TYR A 182 16.95 22.12 17.03
CA TYR A 182 15.72 22.48 17.75
C TYR A 182 14.55 22.73 16.79
N ILE A 183 14.76 23.47 15.70
CA ILE A 183 13.75 23.71 14.66
C ILE A 183 13.32 22.40 14.00
N SER A 184 14.26 21.52 13.64
CA SER A 184 13.95 20.21 13.05
C SER A 184 13.12 19.33 13.99
N ARG A 185 13.38 19.39 15.31
CA ARG A 185 12.54 18.69 16.31
C ARG A 185 11.12 19.26 16.32
N ILE A 186 10.98 20.59 16.32
CA ILE A 186 9.67 21.25 16.26
C ILE A 186 8.91 20.76 15.04
N ILE A 187 9.49 20.90 13.85
CA ILE A 187 8.87 20.50 12.58
C ILE A 187 8.46 19.03 12.61
N PHE A 188 9.36 18.14 13.06
CA PHE A 188 9.06 16.70 13.13
C PHE A 188 7.89 16.40 14.07
N LEU A 189 7.89 17.01 15.27
CA LEU A 189 6.84 16.80 16.25
C LEU A 189 5.51 17.41 15.77
N SER A 190 5.51 18.52 15.02
CA SER A 190 4.30 19.02 14.36
C SER A 190 3.73 17.97 13.40
N HIS A 191 4.57 17.44 12.50
CA HIS A 191 4.12 16.44 11.53
C HIS A 191 3.56 15.20 12.25
N ALA A 192 4.22 14.76 13.32
CA ALA A 192 3.76 13.63 14.11
C ALA A 192 2.33 13.83 14.66
N VAL A 193 2.03 15.00 15.23
CA VAL A 193 0.68 15.27 15.77
C VAL A 193 -0.38 15.41 14.69
N PHE A 194 -0.02 15.88 13.49
CA PHE A 194 -0.96 16.03 12.38
C PHE A 194 -1.33 14.69 11.73
N VAL A 195 -0.45 13.68 11.78
CA VAL A 195 -0.67 12.37 11.13
C VAL A 195 -1.98 11.71 11.54
N GLY A 196 -2.41 11.87 12.80
CA GLY A 196 -3.67 11.30 13.26
C GLY A 196 -4.87 11.87 12.50
N GLU A 197 -4.95 13.20 12.39
CA GLU A 197 -6.05 13.88 11.70
C GLU A 197 -5.99 13.66 10.18
N VAL A 198 -4.78 13.62 9.59
CA VAL A 198 -4.60 13.22 8.18
C VAL A 198 -5.19 11.84 7.89
N MET A 199 -4.93 10.87 8.77
CA MET A 199 -5.42 9.50 8.60
C MET A 199 -6.93 9.39 8.83
N ALA A 200 -7.49 10.14 9.78
CA ALA A 200 -8.93 10.20 9.99
C ALA A 200 -9.64 10.82 8.77
N ASN A 201 -9.14 11.94 8.26
CA ASN A 201 -9.70 12.58 7.07
C ASN A 201 -9.59 11.69 5.83
N LEU A 202 -8.47 10.99 5.66
CA LEU A 202 -8.31 10.01 4.57
C LEU A 202 -9.29 8.84 4.72
N TYR A 203 -9.53 8.38 5.95
CA TYR A 203 -10.53 7.35 6.23
C TYR A 203 -11.92 7.81 5.82
N ASP A 204 -12.34 9.02 6.21
CA ASP A 204 -13.64 9.58 5.84
C ASP A 204 -13.75 9.76 4.31
N TYR A 205 -12.67 10.22 3.67
CA TYR A 205 -12.58 10.38 2.23
C TYR A 205 -12.80 9.05 1.47
N VAL A 206 -12.20 7.96 1.98
CA VAL A 206 -12.31 6.63 1.37
C VAL A 206 -13.64 5.98 1.74
N MET A 207 -14.02 5.93 3.01
CA MET A 207 -15.11 5.08 3.47
C MET A 207 -16.48 5.75 3.40
N GLU A 208 -16.56 7.02 3.80
CA GLU A 208 -17.82 7.75 3.88
C GLU A 208 -18.15 8.43 2.54
N LYS A 209 -17.18 9.18 1.99
CA LYS A 209 -17.37 9.88 0.71
C LYS A 209 -17.27 8.94 -0.51
N LYS A 210 -16.59 7.80 -0.36
CA LYS A 210 -16.39 6.79 -1.42
C LYS A 210 -15.82 7.39 -2.71
N GLU A 211 -14.86 8.28 -2.53
CA GLU A 211 -14.29 9.05 -3.63
C GLU A 211 -13.57 8.13 -4.63
N ILE A 212 -13.93 8.29 -5.90
CA ILE A 212 -13.51 7.42 -7.00
C ILE A 212 -11.98 7.36 -7.11
N LEU A 213 -11.32 8.51 -6.98
CA LEU A 213 -9.86 8.61 -7.09
C LEU A 213 -9.16 7.74 -6.05
N ALA A 214 -9.67 7.71 -4.82
CA ALA A 214 -9.07 6.94 -3.74
C ALA A 214 -9.20 5.42 -3.98
N TYR A 215 -10.32 4.98 -4.56
CA TYR A 215 -10.55 3.58 -4.93
C TYR A 215 -9.62 3.17 -6.09
N CYS A 216 -9.50 4.02 -7.12
CA CYS A 216 -8.55 3.82 -8.21
C CYS A 216 -7.11 3.71 -7.69
N MET A 217 -6.68 4.64 -6.81
CA MET A 217 -5.35 4.61 -6.22
C MET A 217 -5.11 3.35 -5.38
N TYR A 218 -6.09 2.93 -4.58
CA TYR A 218 -5.98 1.70 -3.79
C TYR A 218 -5.78 0.48 -4.69
N TYR A 219 -6.66 0.30 -5.68
CA TYR A 219 -6.56 -0.82 -6.62
C TYR A 219 -5.24 -0.78 -7.38
N PHE A 220 -4.83 0.39 -7.85
CA PHE A 220 -3.58 0.59 -8.56
C PHE A 220 -2.38 0.12 -7.73
N VAL A 221 -2.27 0.60 -6.49
CA VAL A 221 -1.15 0.27 -5.60
C VAL A 221 -1.13 -1.20 -5.19
N ILE A 222 -2.30 -1.77 -4.87
CA ILE A 222 -2.39 -3.11 -4.28
C ILE A 222 -2.42 -4.22 -5.32
N SER A 223 -3.17 -4.03 -6.41
CA SER A 223 -3.53 -5.09 -7.36
C SER A 223 -2.87 -4.93 -8.73
N ASP A 224 -2.53 -3.71 -9.15
CA ASP A 224 -2.03 -3.40 -10.50
C ASP A 224 -0.57 -2.93 -10.51
N HIS A 225 0.24 -3.50 -9.61
CA HIS A 225 1.69 -3.25 -9.56
C HIS A 225 2.03 -1.74 -9.49
N GLY A 226 1.16 -0.95 -8.85
CA GLY A 226 1.22 0.50 -8.93
C GLY A 226 2.52 1.08 -8.37
N LEU A 227 3.12 0.45 -7.36
CA LEU A 227 4.37 0.93 -6.77
C LEU A 227 5.57 0.73 -7.70
N SER A 228 5.62 -0.37 -8.46
CA SER A 228 6.66 -0.57 -9.48
C SER A 228 6.43 0.32 -10.70
N ARG A 229 5.16 0.55 -11.09
CA ARG A 229 4.80 1.56 -12.12
C ARG A 229 5.21 2.98 -11.71
N MET A 230 4.97 3.37 -10.46
CA MET A 230 5.43 4.66 -9.90
C MET A 230 6.95 4.79 -9.96
N ALA A 231 7.70 3.72 -9.64
CA ALA A 231 9.16 3.76 -9.75
C ALA A 231 9.64 4.00 -11.20
N LYS A 232 8.97 3.42 -12.20
CA LYS A 232 9.25 3.69 -13.63
C LYS A 232 8.90 5.13 -14.03
N LEU A 233 7.83 5.70 -13.46
CA LEU A 233 7.49 7.10 -13.68
C LEU A 233 8.54 8.04 -13.07
N LEU A 234 8.98 7.77 -11.84
CA LEU A 234 10.06 8.52 -11.21
C LEU A 234 11.35 8.42 -12.01
N ASP A 235 11.69 7.24 -12.55
CA ASP A 235 12.85 7.05 -13.42
C ASP A 235 12.80 7.93 -14.67
N ARG A 236 11.64 8.02 -15.33
CA ARG A 236 11.45 8.90 -16.49
C ARG A 236 11.62 10.37 -16.15
N LEU A 237 11.13 10.79 -14.99
CA LEU A 237 11.32 12.16 -14.49
C LEU A 237 12.81 12.45 -14.20
N LEU A 238 13.58 11.47 -13.71
CA LEU A 238 15.03 11.64 -13.55
C LEU A 238 15.77 11.88 -14.88
N ASN A 239 15.24 11.35 -15.98
CA ASN A 239 15.85 11.47 -17.30
C ASN A 239 15.49 12.79 -18.02
N SER A 240 14.68 13.69 -17.42
CA SER A 240 14.24 14.93 -18.07
C SER A 240 15.24 16.10 -18.00
N GLY A 241 16.48 15.88 -17.54
CA GLY A 241 17.61 16.82 -17.66
C GLY A 241 17.73 17.88 -16.55
N GLU A 242 16.73 18.01 -15.67
CA GLU A 242 16.67 19.02 -14.60
C GLU A 242 16.66 18.40 -13.20
N VAL A 243 17.51 17.40 -12.94
CA VAL A 243 17.53 16.70 -11.65
C VAL A 243 18.86 16.97 -10.96
N ASP A 244 18.80 17.65 -9.81
CA ASP A 244 19.98 17.88 -9.00
C ASP A 244 20.34 16.66 -8.13
N HIS A 245 21.47 16.74 -7.41
CA HIS A 245 21.90 15.63 -6.55
C HIS A 245 20.92 15.34 -5.40
N GLY A 246 20.24 16.38 -4.89
CA GLY A 246 19.21 16.26 -3.87
C GLY A 246 17.97 15.56 -4.38
N ASP A 247 17.47 15.94 -5.55
CA ASP A 247 16.34 15.30 -6.22
C ASP A 247 16.60 13.82 -6.44
N MET A 248 17.79 13.48 -6.95
CA MET A 248 18.22 12.10 -7.15
C MET A 248 18.22 11.30 -5.83
N LEU A 249 18.71 11.89 -4.74
CA LEU A 249 18.74 11.26 -3.42
C LEU A 249 17.33 11.04 -2.86
N LEU A 250 16.42 11.99 -3.05
CA LEU A 250 15.02 11.88 -2.66
C LEU A 250 14.34 10.74 -3.43
N VAL A 251 14.52 10.69 -4.76
CA VAL A 251 13.94 9.63 -5.59
C VAL A 251 14.50 8.25 -5.20
N LYS A 252 15.80 8.11 -4.98
CA LYS A 252 16.40 6.85 -4.48
C LYS A 252 15.78 6.43 -3.15
N SER A 253 15.63 7.37 -2.21
CA SER A 253 15.02 7.11 -0.90
C SER A 253 13.56 6.65 -1.04
N CYS A 254 12.79 7.28 -1.94
CA CYS A 254 11.43 6.88 -2.27
C CYS A 254 11.40 5.47 -2.87
N VAL A 255 12.22 5.17 -3.88
CA VAL A 255 12.27 3.85 -4.53
C VAL A 255 12.63 2.76 -3.52
N ALA A 256 13.62 3.00 -2.66
CA ALA A 256 13.97 2.06 -1.59
C ALA A 256 12.77 1.78 -0.68
N LEU A 257 12.04 2.83 -0.26
CA LEU A 257 10.83 2.69 0.55
C LEU A 257 9.74 1.90 -0.18
N LEU A 258 9.49 2.19 -1.46
CA LEU A 258 8.53 1.47 -2.31
C LEU A 258 8.87 -0.02 -2.38
N VAL A 259 10.13 -0.38 -2.63
CA VAL A 259 10.60 -1.78 -2.65
C VAL A 259 10.37 -2.45 -1.30
N HIS A 260 10.83 -1.83 -0.22
CA HIS A 260 10.69 -2.39 1.12
C HIS A 260 9.22 -2.61 1.51
N LYS A 261 8.38 -1.59 1.34
CA LYS A 261 6.98 -1.63 1.75
C LYS A 261 6.15 -2.52 0.85
N SER A 262 6.39 -2.53 -0.46
CA SER A 262 5.64 -3.37 -1.39
C SER A 262 5.83 -4.88 -1.12
N ILE A 263 7.06 -5.33 -0.82
CA ILE A 263 7.35 -6.72 -0.43
C ILE A 263 6.79 -7.04 0.96
N GLU A 264 6.91 -6.11 1.91
CA GLU A 264 6.31 -6.24 3.24
C GLU A 264 4.77 -6.34 3.17
N MET A 265 4.13 -5.62 2.28
CA MET A 265 2.68 -5.69 2.07
C MET A 265 2.26 -6.90 1.22
N GLY A 266 3.21 -7.57 0.54
CA GLY A 266 2.93 -8.68 -0.37
C GLY A 266 2.30 -8.25 -1.71
N THR A 267 2.31 -6.95 -2.00
CA THR A 267 1.79 -6.36 -3.26
C THR A 267 2.70 -6.65 -4.44
N GLU A 268 4.02 -6.65 -4.21
CA GLU A 268 5.04 -6.94 -5.22
C GLU A 268 5.88 -8.17 -4.84
N SER A 269 6.55 -8.75 -5.83
CA SER A 269 7.52 -9.85 -5.62
C SER A 269 8.94 -9.36 -5.89
N LYS A 270 9.95 -10.09 -5.38
CA LYS A 270 11.35 -9.77 -5.69
C LYS A 270 11.60 -9.83 -7.21
N ALA A 271 11.10 -10.86 -7.88
CA ALA A 271 11.21 -11.00 -9.33
C ALA A 271 10.51 -9.87 -10.11
N GLY A 272 9.36 -9.39 -9.61
CA GLY A 272 8.66 -8.24 -10.22
C GLY A 272 9.46 -6.94 -10.12
N TRP A 273 10.15 -6.74 -9.00
CA TRP A 273 11.07 -5.61 -8.84
C TRP A 273 12.35 -5.76 -9.66
N GLU A 274 12.91 -6.97 -9.78
CA GLU A 274 14.06 -7.25 -10.65
C GLU A 274 13.72 -6.88 -12.11
N GLY A 275 12.59 -7.37 -12.64
CA GLY A 275 12.15 -7.01 -14.00
C GLY A 275 11.78 -5.53 -14.16
N THR A 276 11.37 -4.85 -13.08
CA THR A 276 11.16 -3.39 -13.11
C THR A 276 12.49 -2.64 -13.16
N ALA A 277 13.48 -3.06 -12.37
CA ALA A 277 14.78 -2.43 -12.33
C ALA A 277 15.52 -2.54 -13.67
N GLU A 278 15.38 -3.66 -14.38
CA GLU A 278 16.02 -3.90 -15.69
C GLU A 278 15.69 -2.84 -16.75
N VAL A 279 14.53 -2.20 -16.66
CA VAL A 279 14.09 -1.16 -17.60
C VAL A 279 14.34 0.27 -17.10
N CYS A 280 14.85 0.43 -15.88
CA CYS A 280 15.17 1.73 -15.30
C CYS A 280 16.65 2.09 -15.53
N ASN A 281 17.00 3.35 -15.25
CA ASN A 281 18.37 3.83 -15.33
C ASN A 281 19.28 3.14 -14.28
N PRO A 282 20.61 3.20 -14.46
CA PRO A 282 21.56 2.52 -13.56
C PRO A 282 21.47 2.93 -12.08
N GLU A 283 21.03 4.15 -11.78
CA GLU A 283 20.92 4.65 -10.41
C GLU A 283 19.72 4.03 -9.69
N ILE A 284 18.56 3.98 -10.36
CA ILE A 284 17.38 3.28 -9.85
C ILE A 284 17.62 1.77 -9.78
N TRP A 285 18.26 1.18 -10.79
CA TRP A 285 18.59 -0.25 -10.78
C TRP A 285 19.42 -0.62 -9.55
N LYS A 286 20.50 0.12 -9.26
CA LYS A 286 21.36 -0.14 -8.09
C LYS A 286 20.56 -0.06 -6.79
N GLU A 287 19.71 0.96 -6.65
CA GLU A 287 18.93 1.17 -5.43
C GLU A 287 17.91 0.05 -5.19
N VAL A 288 17.19 -0.37 -6.24
CA VAL A 288 16.24 -1.50 -6.15
C VAL A 288 16.98 -2.77 -5.74
N MET A 289 18.12 -3.08 -6.38
CA MET A 289 18.90 -4.29 -6.05
C MET A 289 19.43 -4.26 -4.63
N PHE A 290 19.85 -3.10 -4.14
CA PHE A 290 20.30 -2.92 -2.76
C PHE A 290 19.16 -3.12 -1.75
N ALA A 291 17.99 -2.51 -1.99
CA ALA A 291 16.81 -2.68 -1.17
C ALA A 291 16.36 -4.15 -1.13
N LEU A 292 16.33 -4.84 -2.28
CA LEU A 292 15.94 -6.26 -2.38
C LEU A 292 16.84 -7.21 -1.58
N ARG A 293 18.15 -6.91 -1.50
CA ARG A 293 19.11 -7.68 -0.67
C ARG A 293 18.80 -7.56 0.82
N LYS A 294 18.33 -6.39 1.26
CA LYS A 294 17.98 -6.11 2.67
C LYS A 294 16.61 -6.67 3.07
N VAL A 295 15.71 -6.91 2.13
CA VAL A 295 14.40 -7.50 2.43
C VAL A 295 14.52 -8.99 2.70
N LYS A 296 14.17 -9.41 3.93
CA LYS A 296 13.95 -10.82 4.25
C LYS A 296 12.75 -11.32 3.43
N GLY A 297 12.98 -12.28 2.53
CA GLY A 297 11.91 -12.81 1.68
C GLY A 297 10.83 -13.46 2.55
N ARG A 298 9.57 -13.06 2.37
CA ARG A 298 8.43 -13.85 2.86
C ARG A 298 8.36 -15.11 2.01
N ARG A 299 8.86 -16.25 2.51
CA ARG A 299 8.68 -17.58 1.90
C ARG A 299 7.23 -18.08 2.01
N GLY A 300 6.26 -17.18 1.96
CA GLY A 300 4.83 -17.49 1.93
C GLY A 300 4.33 -17.23 0.52
N ASN A 301 3.76 -18.26 -0.11
CA ASN A 301 3.07 -18.16 -1.39
C ASN A 301 2.20 -16.89 -1.42
N LYS A 302 2.43 -16.01 -2.41
CA LYS A 302 1.55 -14.87 -2.68
C LYS A 302 0.14 -15.44 -2.85
N LYS A 303 -0.74 -15.20 -1.89
CA LYS A 303 -2.17 -15.52 -2.03
C LYS A 303 -2.74 -14.46 -2.97
N VAL A 304 -2.45 -14.58 -4.27
CA VAL A 304 -3.18 -13.83 -5.29
C VAL A 304 -4.61 -14.35 -5.20
N MET A 305 -5.49 -13.58 -4.55
CA MET A 305 -6.91 -13.86 -4.50
C MET A 305 -7.47 -13.52 -5.88
N GLN A 306 -7.85 -14.56 -6.62
CA GLN A 306 -8.52 -14.42 -7.91
C GLN A 306 -10.02 -14.46 -7.63
N SER A 307 -10.76 -13.49 -8.16
CA SER A 307 -12.23 -13.53 -8.12
C SER A 307 -12.74 -14.71 -8.96
N LEU A 308 -14.01 -15.08 -8.80
CA LEU A 308 -14.61 -16.12 -9.63
C LEU A 308 -14.54 -15.74 -11.12
N ASP A 309 -14.72 -14.45 -11.45
CA ASP A 309 -14.63 -13.96 -12.82
C ASP A 309 -13.21 -14.04 -13.40
N ASP A 310 -12.17 -14.04 -12.57
CA ASP A 310 -10.77 -14.16 -13.00
C ASP A 310 -10.38 -15.60 -13.37
N ILE A 311 -11.07 -16.59 -12.78
CA ILE A 311 -10.76 -18.02 -12.98
C ILE A 311 -11.68 -18.71 -14.00
N LEU A 312 -12.83 -18.10 -14.31
CA LEU A 312 -13.79 -18.62 -15.29
C LEU A 312 -13.38 -18.31 -16.74
N VAL A 313 -13.71 -19.23 -17.65
CA VAL A 313 -13.48 -19.13 -19.09
C VAL A 313 -14.81 -19.34 -19.82
N GLY A 314 -15.23 -18.35 -20.64
CA GLY A 314 -16.49 -18.38 -21.38
C GLY A 314 -17.50 -17.36 -20.90
N ASP A 315 -18.79 -17.67 -21.01
CA ASP A 315 -19.89 -16.79 -20.59
C ASP A 315 -20.02 -16.81 -19.06
N LYS A 316 -19.31 -15.89 -18.41
CA LYS A 316 -19.16 -15.85 -16.96
C LYS A 316 -20.49 -15.76 -16.22
N GLU A 317 -21.47 -15.02 -16.73
CA GLU A 317 -22.78 -14.86 -16.08
C GLU A 317 -23.58 -16.16 -16.11
N ARG A 318 -23.63 -16.85 -17.25
CA ARG A 318 -24.31 -18.14 -17.36
C ARG A 318 -23.64 -19.22 -16.54
N ILE A 319 -22.31 -19.26 -16.53
CA ILE A 319 -21.56 -20.21 -15.70
C ILE A 319 -21.82 -19.94 -14.21
N LYS A 320 -21.85 -18.67 -13.77
CA LYS A 320 -22.19 -18.30 -12.39
C LYS A 320 -23.60 -18.75 -11.99
N GLN A 321 -24.59 -18.64 -12.89
CA GLN A 321 -25.93 -19.19 -12.63
C GLN A 321 -25.90 -20.71 -12.45
N GLY A 322 -25.21 -21.44 -13.34
CA GLY A 322 -25.04 -22.88 -13.21
C GLY A 322 -24.31 -23.30 -11.91
N ILE A 323 -23.33 -22.51 -11.46
CA ILE A 323 -22.66 -22.71 -10.17
C ILE A 323 -23.65 -22.51 -9.01
N ARG A 324 -24.53 -21.51 -9.03
CA ARG A 324 -25.56 -21.34 -7.99
C ARG A 324 -26.47 -22.55 -7.92
N SER A 325 -26.99 -23.00 -9.06
CA SER A 325 -27.84 -24.19 -9.12
C SER A 325 -27.12 -25.45 -8.64
N PHE A 326 -25.81 -25.58 -8.91
CA PHE A 326 -25.01 -26.69 -8.37
C PHE A 326 -24.97 -26.67 -6.84
N LEU A 327 -24.68 -25.51 -6.26
CA LEU A 327 -24.53 -25.33 -4.81
C LEU A 327 -25.86 -25.51 -4.07
N GLU A 328 -26.97 -25.12 -4.68
CA GLU A 328 -28.32 -25.38 -4.17
C GLU A 328 -28.66 -26.87 -4.16
N GLU A 329 -28.30 -27.61 -5.22
CA GLU A 329 -28.55 -29.05 -5.33
C GLU A 329 -27.60 -29.92 -4.49
N ASN A 330 -26.38 -29.42 -4.19
CA ASN A 330 -25.31 -30.22 -3.58
C ASN A 330 -24.70 -29.51 -2.37
N THR A 331 -25.29 -29.75 -1.19
CA THR A 331 -24.96 -29.05 0.05
C THR A 331 -23.76 -29.62 0.81
N GLU A 332 -23.28 -30.82 0.46
CA GLU A 332 -22.11 -31.44 1.10
C GLU A 332 -20.82 -30.72 0.63
N ASP A 333 -19.94 -30.31 1.55
CA ASP A 333 -18.65 -29.66 1.22
C ASP A 333 -17.81 -30.44 0.19
N ILE A 334 -17.86 -31.77 0.25
CA ILE A 334 -17.16 -32.67 -0.69
C ILE A 334 -17.56 -32.41 -2.15
N SER A 335 -18.75 -31.86 -2.39
CA SER A 335 -19.30 -31.56 -3.70
C SER A 335 -18.51 -30.47 -4.43
N LEU A 336 -17.79 -29.61 -3.72
CA LEU A 336 -16.91 -28.61 -4.33
C LEU A 336 -15.77 -29.24 -5.14
N ALA A 337 -15.31 -30.43 -4.74
CA ALA A 337 -14.35 -31.20 -5.53
C ALA A 337 -14.95 -31.61 -6.89
N TYR A 338 -16.22 -32.02 -6.89
CA TYR A 338 -16.95 -32.45 -8.07
C TYR A 338 -17.25 -31.28 -9.00
N LEU A 339 -17.61 -30.12 -8.43
CA LEU A 339 -17.83 -28.89 -9.17
C LEU A 339 -16.56 -28.44 -9.90
N LEU A 340 -15.42 -28.39 -9.21
CA LEU A 340 -14.15 -28.00 -9.84
C LEU A 340 -13.79 -28.96 -10.98
N LYS A 341 -13.94 -30.27 -10.77
CA LYS A 341 -13.67 -31.28 -11.81
C LYS A 341 -14.61 -31.11 -13.02
N ALA A 342 -15.89 -30.84 -12.79
CA ALA A 342 -16.88 -30.63 -13.86
C ALA A 342 -16.56 -29.37 -14.69
N LEU A 343 -16.23 -28.25 -14.04
CA LEU A 343 -15.86 -27.00 -14.70
C LEU A 343 -14.58 -27.14 -15.53
N VAL A 344 -13.57 -27.86 -15.01
CA VAL A 344 -12.33 -28.15 -15.74
C VAL A 344 -12.61 -29.07 -16.94
N LYS A 345 -13.43 -30.12 -16.75
CA LYS A 345 -13.79 -31.07 -17.83
C LYS A 345 -14.61 -30.38 -18.94
N ALA A 346 -15.46 -29.41 -18.57
CA ALA A 346 -16.24 -28.61 -19.51
C ALA A 346 -15.45 -27.47 -20.16
N GLY A 347 -14.15 -27.29 -19.84
CA GLY A 347 -13.31 -26.21 -20.36
C GLY A 347 -13.65 -24.82 -19.82
N ARG A 348 -14.49 -24.72 -18.78
CA ARG A 348 -14.92 -23.45 -18.16
C ARG A 348 -13.96 -22.93 -17.09
N MET A 349 -12.91 -23.70 -16.81
CA MET A 349 -11.82 -23.34 -15.91
C MET A 349 -10.54 -24.05 -16.35
N LYS A 350 -9.39 -23.39 -16.19
CA LYS A 350 -8.09 -23.99 -16.53
C LYS A 350 -7.73 -25.11 -15.56
N ALA A 351 -7.21 -26.23 -16.06
CA ALA A 351 -6.75 -27.36 -15.23
C ALA A 351 -5.60 -27.01 -14.25
N SER A 352 -4.90 -25.89 -14.51
CA SER A 352 -3.83 -25.37 -13.65
C SER A 352 -4.33 -24.66 -12.39
N ILE A 353 -5.65 -24.38 -12.27
CA ILE A 353 -6.21 -23.74 -11.08
C ILE A 353 -6.05 -24.65 -9.86
N ARG A 354 -5.48 -24.09 -8.79
CA ARG A 354 -5.32 -24.79 -7.51
C ARG A 354 -6.66 -24.86 -6.79
N TYR A 355 -6.95 -25.97 -6.12
CA TYR A 355 -8.20 -26.16 -5.37
C TYR A 355 -8.48 -25.01 -4.39
N MET A 356 -7.48 -24.58 -3.62
CA MET A 356 -7.65 -23.49 -2.64
C MET A 356 -7.92 -22.13 -3.28
N THR A 357 -7.54 -21.93 -4.54
CA THR A 357 -7.90 -20.71 -5.29
C THR A 357 -9.38 -20.77 -5.69
N PHE A 358 -9.82 -21.91 -6.22
CA PHE A 358 -11.22 -22.15 -6.56
C PHE A 358 -12.15 -22.08 -5.33
N HIS A 359 -11.80 -22.77 -4.26
CA HIS A 359 -12.60 -22.87 -3.03
C HIS A 359 -12.92 -21.49 -2.45
N ARG A 360 -11.91 -20.63 -2.34
CA ARG A 360 -12.09 -19.24 -1.89
C ARG A 360 -12.94 -18.40 -2.84
N ALA A 361 -12.76 -18.57 -4.14
CA ALA A 361 -13.57 -17.87 -5.14
C ALA A 361 -15.05 -18.28 -5.05
N ILE A 362 -15.34 -19.55 -4.72
CA ILE A 362 -16.71 -20.04 -4.51
C ILE A 362 -17.29 -19.51 -3.20
N GLU A 363 -16.57 -19.57 -2.07
CA GLU A 363 -17.03 -18.99 -0.79
C GLU A 363 -17.37 -17.51 -0.94
N GLN A 364 -16.53 -16.77 -1.67
CA GLN A 364 -16.75 -15.36 -1.96
C GLN A 364 -17.99 -15.16 -2.84
N PHE A 365 -18.19 -16.00 -3.86
CA PHE A 365 -19.32 -15.91 -4.78
C PHE A 365 -20.66 -16.25 -4.12
N SER A 366 -20.69 -17.28 -3.28
CA SER A 366 -21.92 -17.74 -2.61
C SER A 366 -22.19 -17.05 -1.28
N GLN A 367 -21.22 -16.30 -0.74
CA GLN A 367 -21.26 -15.73 0.61
C GLN A 367 -21.47 -16.78 1.71
N GLN A 368 -21.04 -18.02 1.46
CA GLN A 368 -21.16 -19.15 2.38
C GLN A 368 -19.79 -19.76 2.66
N HIS A 369 -19.58 -20.19 3.91
CA HIS A 369 -18.36 -20.90 4.29
C HIS A 369 -18.49 -22.41 4.03
N TYR A 370 -17.44 -23.02 3.47
CA TYR A 370 -17.37 -24.46 3.21
C TYR A 370 -16.07 -25.04 3.80
N GLY A 371 -16.12 -26.23 4.40
CA GLY A 371 -14.93 -26.94 4.84
C GLY A 371 -14.00 -27.27 3.65
N HIS A 372 -12.70 -26.99 3.77
CA HIS A 372 -11.76 -27.15 2.65
C HIS A 372 -11.00 -28.49 2.63
N ASP A 373 -10.74 -29.10 3.78
CA ASP A 373 -9.81 -30.26 3.86
C ASP A 373 -10.34 -31.50 3.14
N ILE A 374 -11.61 -31.84 3.37
CA ILE A 374 -12.28 -33.01 2.78
C ILE A 374 -12.37 -32.86 1.24
N PRO A 375 -12.94 -31.78 0.69
CA PRO A 375 -13.01 -31.63 -0.75
C PRO A 375 -11.65 -31.41 -1.42
N GLN A 376 -10.67 -30.78 -0.75
CA GLN A 376 -9.31 -30.66 -1.31
C GLN A 376 -8.68 -32.04 -1.50
N LYS A 377 -8.77 -32.91 -0.49
CA LYS A 377 -8.30 -34.29 -0.58
C LYS A 377 -9.03 -35.04 -1.69
N ARG A 378 -10.36 -34.93 -1.73
CA ARG A 378 -11.21 -35.57 -2.74
C ARG A 378 -10.86 -35.12 -4.16
N TYR A 379 -10.59 -33.83 -4.35
CA TYR A 379 -10.17 -33.29 -5.65
C TYR A 379 -8.83 -33.90 -6.08
N GLY A 380 -7.88 -34.03 -5.15
CA GLY A 380 -6.61 -34.72 -5.41
C GLY A 380 -6.79 -36.16 -5.88
N GLU A 381 -7.77 -36.89 -5.34
CA GLU A 381 -8.09 -38.26 -5.75
C GLU A 381 -8.68 -38.31 -7.18
N ILE A 382 -9.56 -37.37 -7.55
CA ILE A 382 -10.32 -37.42 -8.82
C ILE A 382 -9.70 -36.58 -9.95
N LYS A 383 -8.72 -35.73 -9.67
CA LYS A 383 -8.15 -34.78 -10.64
C LYS A 383 -7.55 -35.51 -11.84
N ASP A 384 -6.80 -36.59 -11.60
CA ASP A 384 -6.09 -37.34 -12.63
C ASP A 384 -6.80 -38.68 -12.98
N MET A 385 -7.93 -38.97 -12.33
CA MET A 385 -8.72 -40.16 -12.66
C MET A 385 -9.42 -40.03 -14.01
N VAL A 386 -9.20 -41.02 -14.86
CA VAL A 386 -10.06 -41.31 -16.02
C VAL A 386 -11.28 -42.04 -15.49
N LEU A 387 -12.42 -41.34 -15.42
CA LEU A 387 -13.65 -41.87 -14.83
C LEU A 387 -14.27 -43.03 -15.63
N ASP A 388 -13.69 -43.42 -16.78
CA ASP A 388 -14.19 -44.48 -17.67
C ASP A 388 -13.75 -45.90 -17.28
N LEU A 389 -12.88 -46.04 -16.26
CA LEU A 389 -12.52 -47.34 -15.68
C LEU A 389 -13.54 -47.82 -14.63
N PRO A 390 -13.70 -49.14 -14.40
CA PRO A 390 -14.58 -49.68 -13.37
C PRO A 390 -14.18 -49.15 -11.98
N GLN A 391 -14.97 -48.22 -11.45
CA GLN A 391 -14.66 -47.55 -10.18
C GLN A 391 -15.01 -48.47 -9.00
N ARG A 392 -14.03 -48.74 -8.13
CA ARG A 392 -14.23 -49.53 -6.91
C ARG A 392 -14.76 -48.63 -5.78
N GLY A 393 -16.09 -48.52 -5.67
CA GLY A 393 -16.77 -47.98 -4.48
C GLY A 393 -17.96 -47.06 -4.77
N ASN A 394 -19.05 -47.22 -4.01
CA ASN A 394 -20.31 -46.46 -4.17
C ASN A 394 -20.11 -44.93 -4.15
N SER A 395 -19.14 -44.43 -3.38
CA SER A 395 -18.80 -43.01 -3.32
C SER A 395 -18.24 -42.47 -4.64
N PHE A 396 -17.39 -43.23 -5.35
CA PHE A 396 -16.85 -42.83 -6.65
C PHE A 396 -17.91 -42.90 -7.76
N VAL A 397 -18.86 -43.83 -7.65
CA VAL A 397 -20.02 -43.90 -8.56
C VAL A 397 -20.92 -42.66 -8.38
N LYS A 398 -21.20 -42.22 -7.14
CA LYS A 398 -21.93 -40.96 -6.87
C LYS A 398 -21.19 -39.76 -7.45
N ALA A 399 -19.88 -39.67 -7.19
CA ALA A 399 -19.03 -38.60 -7.72
C ALA A 399 -19.06 -38.53 -9.25
N LYS A 400 -18.89 -39.66 -9.94
CA LYS A 400 -18.94 -39.72 -11.41
C LYS A 400 -20.25 -39.19 -11.96
N ARG A 401 -21.39 -39.64 -11.42
CA ARG A 401 -22.73 -39.20 -11.87
C ARG A 401 -22.90 -37.68 -11.74
N ILE A 402 -22.49 -37.10 -10.61
CA ILE A 402 -22.58 -35.66 -10.37
C ILE A 402 -21.66 -34.91 -11.35
N ILE A 403 -20.40 -35.34 -11.48
CA ILE A 403 -19.43 -34.71 -12.38
C ILE A 403 -19.92 -34.74 -13.82
N ASP A 404 -20.38 -35.88 -14.33
CA ASP A 404 -20.80 -36.03 -15.73
C ASP A 404 -22.06 -35.19 -16.02
N ARG A 405 -23.08 -35.25 -15.15
CA ARG A 405 -24.30 -34.43 -15.28
C ARG A 405 -23.97 -32.94 -15.36
N TRP A 406 -23.12 -32.44 -14.46
CA TRP A 406 -22.79 -31.03 -14.41
C TRP A 406 -21.79 -30.60 -15.48
N THR A 407 -20.90 -31.51 -15.92
CA THR A 407 -20.05 -31.26 -17.09
C THR A 407 -20.92 -31.02 -18.32
N ASP A 408 -21.91 -31.88 -18.58
CA ASP A 408 -22.82 -31.72 -19.72
C ASP A 408 -23.62 -30.42 -19.62
N HIS A 409 -24.06 -30.04 -18.42
CA HIS A 409 -24.74 -28.78 -18.18
C HIS A 409 -23.84 -27.58 -18.55
N PHE A 410 -22.60 -27.55 -18.07
CA PHE A 410 -21.65 -26.46 -18.37
C PHE A 410 -21.16 -26.44 -19.82
N ILE A 411 -21.16 -27.58 -20.52
CA ILE A 411 -20.89 -27.62 -21.96
C ILE A 411 -22.06 -26.98 -22.72
N LYS A 412 -23.30 -27.35 -22.40
CA LYS A 412 -24.50 -26.88 -23.11
C LYS A 412 -24.87 -25.43 -22.82
N ASN A 413 -24.61 -24.96 -21.60
CA ASN A 413 -25.13 -23.68 -21.10
C ASN A 413 -24.05 -22.66 -20.71
N GLY A 414 -22.76 -23.03 -20.74
CA GLY A 414 -21.64 -22.17 -20.28
C GLY A 414 -20.88 -21.43 -21.36
#